data_AF-A0A7J8YYP3-F1
#
_entry.id   AF-A0A7J8YYP3-F1
#
_cell.length_a   1.000
_cell.length_b   1.000
_cell.length_c   1.000
_cell.angle_alpha   90.00
_cell.angle_beta   90.00
_cell.angle_gamma   90.00
#
_symmetry.space_group_name_H-M   'P 1'
#
loop_
_entity.id
_entity.type
_entity.pdbx_description
1 polymer ?
#
loop_
_entity_poly.entity_id
_entity_poly.type
_entity_poly.pdbx_seq_one_letter_code
_entity_poly.pdbx_strand_id
1 'polypeptide(L)'
;MGVADQTKDTFLELKRKKVYRYVIYRIDEKKREVVVEKTGAPAETYDDFAASLPETDCRYAVYDFDFVTSENCQKSKIFFIAW
;
A
#
# COMPACT_ATOMS: atom_id res chain seq x y z
N MET A 1 -16.60 -2.94 -11.85
CA MET A 1 -15.73 -3.04 -10.67
C MET A 1 -15.57 -1.63 -10.15
N GLY A 2 -16.11 -1.35 -8.96
CA GLY A 2 -16.03 -0.03 -8.33
C GLY A 2 -14.77 0.11 -7.47
N VAL A 3 -14.51 1.33 -7.00
CA VAL A 3 -13.46 1.62 -6.03
C VAL A 3 -14.12 2.37 -4.88
N ALA A 4 -14.06 1.81 -3.67
CA ALA A 4 -14.64 2.46 -2.50
C ALA A 4 -13.97 3.81 -2.25
N ASP A 5 -14.72 4.83 -1.86
CA ASP A 5 -14.21 6.20 -1.72
C ASP A 5 -13.03 6.29 -0.74
N GLN A 6 -13.10 5.55 0.37
CA GLN A 6 -12.03 5.46 1.37
C GLN A 6 -10.67 5.05 0.75
N THR A 7 -10.68 4.25 -0.31
CA THR A 7 -9.46 3.79 -1.01
C THR A 7 -8.65 4.95 -1.56
N LYS A 8 -9.33 5.97 -2.11
CA LYS A 8 -8.68 7.15 -2.67
C LYS A 8 -8.09 8.02 -1.57
N ASP A 9 -8.83 8.21 -0.48
CA ASP A 9 -8.37 9.00 0.66
C ASP A 9 -7.14 8.36 1.30
N THR A 10 -7.17 7.04 1.58
CA THR A 10 -6.02 6.32 2.14
C THR A 10 -4.78 6.39 1.22
N PHE A 11 -4.97 6.30 -0.10
CA PHE A 11 -3.87 6.49 -1.05
C PHE A 11 -3.32 7.93 -1.02
N LEU A 12 -4.18 8.94 -0.96
CA LEU A 12 -3.76 10.34 -0.85
C LEU A 12 -3.03 10.61 0.46
N GLU A 13 -3.42 9.95 1.55
CA GLU A 13 -2.73 10.03 2.83
C GLU A 13 -1.33 9.42 2.77
N LEU A 14 -1.17 8.24 2.16
CA LEU A 14 0.16 7.67 1.87
C LEU A 14 0.99 8.63 1.00
N LYS A 15 0.46 9.05 -0.14
CA LYS A 15 1.21 9.84 -1.14
C LYS A 15 1.60 11.24 -0.65
N ARG A 16 0.70 11.93 0.06
CA ARG A 16 0.90 13.34 0.46
C ARG A 16 1.41 13.48 1.87
N LYS A 17 0.83 12.75 2.82
CA LYS A 17 1.14 12.87 4.24
C LYS A 17 2.21 11.87 4.70
N LYS A 18 2.50 10.84 3.90
CA LYS A 18 3.45 9.75 4.25
C LYS A 18 3.13 9.09 5.59
N VAL A 19 1.84 9.00 5.93
CA VAL A 19 1.37 8.40 7.19
C VAL A 19 1.29 6.88 7.13
N TYR A 20 1.41 6.30 5.94
CA TYR A 20 1.42 4.85 5.73
C TYR A 20 2.65 4.44 4.93
N ARG A 21 3.31 3.36 5.36
CA ARG A 21 4.39 2.71 4.61
C ARG A 21 3.84 1.98 3.38
N TYR A 22 2.71 1.32 3.56
CA TYR A 22 2.01 0.60 2.52
C TYR A 22 0.51 0.59 2.75
N VAL A 23 -0.24 0.30 1.69
CA VAL A 23 -1.69 0.06 1.73
C VAL A 23 -1.96 -1.19 0.92
N ILE A 24 -2.65 -2.17 1.50
CA ILE A 24 -3.10 -3.39 0.85
C ILE A 24 -4.59 -3.25 0.54
N TYR A 25 -4.95 -3.62 -0.67
CA TYR A 25 -6.30 -3.60 -1.20
C TYR A 25 -6.72 -5.01 -1.58
N ARG A 26 -7.99 -5.31 -1.31
CA ARG A 26 -8.65 -6.53 -1.77
C ARG A 26 -9.89 -6.18 -2.59
N ILE A 27 -10.32 -7.12 -3.42
CA ILE A 27 -11.60 -7.02 -4.12
C ILE A 27 -12.66 -7.66 -3.22
N ASP A 28 -13.67 -6.88 -2.84
CA ASP A 28 -14.89 -7.42 -2.26
C ASP A 28 -15.79 -7.93 -3.39
N GLU A 29 -15.81 -9.25 -3.59
CA GLU A 29 -16.58 -9.87 -4.68
C GLU A 29 -18.09 -9.63 -4.56
N LYS A 30 -18.62 -9.51 -3.34
CA LYS A 30 -20.06 -9.32 -3.11
C LYS A 30 -20.50 -7.93 -3.57
N LYS A 31 -19.67 -6.92 -3.28
CA LYS A 31 -19.92 -5.53 -3.70
C LYS A 31 -19.34 -5.21 -5.08
N ARG A 32 -18.47 -6.07 -5.60
CA ARG A 32 -17.67 -5.87 -6.82
C ARG A 32 -16.84 -4.59 -6.74
N GLU A 33 -16.24 -4.33 -5.59
CA GLU A 33 -15.51 -3.10 -5.26
C GLU A 33 -14.12 -3.37 -4.69
N VAL A 34 -13.16 -2.52 -5.04
CA VAL A 34 -11.85 -2.48 -4.38
C VAL A 34 -11.99 -1.76 -3.05
N VAL A 35 -11.52 -2.41 -1.98
CA VAL A 35 -11.56 -1.89 -0.61
C VAL A 35 -10.18 -1.99 0.04
N VAL A 36 -9.92 -1.11 1.01
CA VAL A 36 -8.73 -1.18 1.85
C VAL A 36 -8.85 -2.40 2.76
N GLU A 37 -7.83 -3.25 2.74
CA GLU A 37 -7.72 -4.40 3.65
C GLU A 37 -6.83 -4.07 4.85
N LYS A 38 -5.65 -3.47 4.60
CA LYS A 38 -4.70 -3.10 5.64
C LYS A 38 -3.93 -1.83 5.27
N THR A 39 -3.62 -1.02 6.27
CA THR A 39 -2.64 0.06 6.18
C THR A 39 -1.45 -0.28 7.08
N GLY A 40 -0.24 -0.08 6.56
CA GLY A 40 0.99 -0.27 7.31
C GLY A 40 1.45 1.05 7.92
N ALA A 41 1.78 1.06 9.21
CA ALA A 41 2.34 2.24 9.87
C ALA A 41 3.74 2.59 9.29
N PRO A 42 4.21 3.85 9.41
CA PRO A 42 5.51 4.26 8.85
C PRO A 42 6.71 3.47 9.37
N ALA A 43 6.58 2.91 10.59
CA ALA A 43 7.59 2.11 11.26
C ALA A 43 7.55 0.61 10.89
N GLU A 44 6.52 0.15 10.18
CA GLU A 44 6.48 -1.23 9.70
C GLU A 44 7.51 -1.45 8.59
N THR A 45 8.06 -2.66 8.57
CA THR A 45 9.12 -3.08 7.66
C THR A 45 8.56 -3.74 6.39
N TYR A 46 9.45 -4.05 5.45
CA TYR A 46 9.08 -4.83 4.27
C TYR A 46 8.61 -6.25 4.65
N ASP A 47 9.20 -6.86 5.67
CA ASP A 47 8.82 -8.20 6.12
C ASP A 47 7.40 -8.19 6.72
N ASP A 48 7.02 -7.13 7.44
CA ASP A 48 5.64 -6.95 7.93
C ASP A 48 4.63 -6.80 6.79
N PHE A 49 5.02 -6.10 5.73
CA PHE A 49 4.24 -5.98 4.49
C PHE A 49 4.08 -7.34 3.81
N ALA A 50 5.18 -8.06 3.57
CA ALA A 50 5.18 -9.35 2.90
C ALA A 50 4.37 -10.39 3.69
N ALA A 51 4.49 -10.42 5.02
CA ALA A 51 3.70 -11.29 5.90
C ALA A 51 2.20 -10.97 5.88
N SER A 52 1.80 -9.79 5.39
CA SER A 52 0.41 -9.38 5.24
C SER A 52 -0.20 -9.79 3.89
N LEU A 53 0.60 -10.34 2.98
CA LEU A 53 0.15 -10.80 1.67
C LEU A 53 -0.12 -12.31 1.70
N PRO A 54 -1.31 -12.78 1.30
CA PRO A 54 -1.67 -14.20 1.34
C PRO A 54 -1.01 -14.98 0.20
N GLU A 55 -0.54 -16.21 0.45
CA GLU A 55 0.07 -17.05 -0.59
C GLU A 55 -0.92 -17.60 -1.62
N THR A 56 -2.19 -17.75 -1.22
CA THR A 56 -3.22 -18.46 -2.00
C THR A 56 -4.23 -17.54 -2.66
N ASP A 57 -4.07 -16.23 -2.56
CA ASP A 57 -5.05 -15.25 -3.02
C ASP A 57 -4.34 -13.96 -3.48
N CYS A 58 -4.98 -13.21 -4.37
CA CYS A 58 -4.36 -12.04 -4.99
C CYS A 58 -4.67 -10.75 -4.23
N ARG A 59 -3.75 -9.78 -4.27
CA ARG A 59 -3.92 -8.45 -3.66
C ARG A 59 -3.37 -7.37 -4.57
N TYR A 60 -3.92 -6.17 -4.45
CA TYR A 60 -3.22 -4.97 -4.92
C TYR A 60 -2.59 -4.29 -3.73
N ALA A 61 -1.41 -3.72 -3.91
CA ALA A 61 -0.78 -2.93 -2.86
C ALA A 61 -0.10 -1.69 -3.43
N VAL A 62 -0.01 -0.67 -2.59
CA VAL A 62 0.84 0.49 -2.82
C VAL A 62 1.87 0.53 -1.71
N TYR A 63 3.15 0.65 -2.06
CA TYR A 63 4.27 0.68 -1.12
C TYR A 63 5.13 1.93 -1.35
N ASP A 64 5.33 2.77 -0.34
CA ASP A 64 6.27 3.92 -0.40
C ASP A 64 7.65 3.47 0.07
N PHE A 65 8.51 3.14 -0.89
CA PHE A 65 9.87 2.70 -0.65
C PHE A 65 10.80 3.90 -0.51
N ASP A 66 11.31 4.11 0.70
CA ASP A 66 12.33 5.10 1.01
C ASP A 66 13.73 4.52 0.83
N PHE A 67 14.62 5.32 0.26
CA PHE A 67 16.02 4.97 0.08
C PHE A 67 16.90 6.22 0.15
N VAL A 68 18.15 6.01 0.53
CA VAL A 68 19.17 7.05 0.57
C VAL A 68 20.06 6.90 -0.66
N THR A 69 20.24 7.98 -1.43
CA THR A 69 21.15 7.97 -2.58
C THR A 69 22.61 8.01 -2.14
N SER A 70 23.54 7.74 -3.06
CA SER A 70 24.98 7.89 -2.83
C SER A 70 25.39 9.31 -2.39
N GLU A 71 24.56 10.31 -2.70
CA GLU A 71 24.74 11.71 -2.30
C GLU A 71 24.11 12.03 -0.93
N ASN A 72 23.76 11.00 -0.15
CA ASN A 72 23.10 11.12 1.16
C ASN A 72 21.76 11.89 1.12
N CYS A 73 21.05 11.83 -0.02
CA CYS A 73 19.72 12.42 -0.15
C CYS A 73 18.64 11.36 0.04
N GLN A 74 17.70 11.61 0.94
CA GLN A 74 16.54 10.74 1.14
C GLN A 74 15.54 10.94 0.00
N LYS A 75 15.22 9.87 -0.70
CA LYS A 75 14.19 9.82 -1.75
C LYS A 75 13.19 8.74 -1.41
N SER A 76 12.00 8.82 -2.02
CA SER A 76 11.07 7.71 -2.00
C SER A 76 10.44 7.47 -3.37
N LYS A 77 10.03 6.23 -3.60
CA LYS A 77 9.30 5.80 -4.80
C LYS A 77 8.08 5.01 -4.38
N ILE A 78 6.95 5.39 -4.94
CA ILE A 78 5.70 4.67 -4.77
C ILE A 78 5.66 3.54 -5.79
N PHE A 79 5.58 2.31 -5.30
CA PHE A 79 5.37 1.12 -6.10
C PHE A 79 3.90 0.69 -6.02
N PHE A 80 3.32 0.38 -7.19
CA PHE A 80 2.06 -0.33 -7.27
C PHE A 80 2.36 -1.79 -7.56
N ILE A 81 1.82 -2.70 -6.74
CA ILE A 81 2.12 -4.11 -6.75
C ILE A 81 0.81 -4.86 -7.01
N ALA A 82 0.83 -5.76 -7.99
CA ALA A 82 -0.18 -6.78 -8.18
C ALA A 82 0.43 -8.10 -7.69
N TRP A 83 -0.07 -8.57 -6.55
CA TRP A 83 0.36 -9.78 -5.85
C TRP A 83 -0.57 -10.92 -6.22
#